data_AF-A0ABC8QWJ4-F1
#
_entry.id   AF-A0ABC8QWJ4-F1
#
_cell.length_a   1.000
_cell.length_b   1.000
_cell.length_c   1.000
_cell.angle_alpha   90.00
_cell.angle_beta   90.00
_cell.angle_gamma   90.00
#
_symmetry.space_group_name_H-M   'P 1'
#
loop_
_entity.id
_entity.type
_entity.pdbx_description
1 polymer ?
#
loop_
_entity_poly.entity_id
_entity_poly.type
_entity_poly.pdbx_seq_one_letter_code
_entity_poly.pdbx_strand_id
1 'polypeptide(L)'
;MNVWNPKLRQAWKPCVYQSISQSGFSELPKSNGFLIIEANGGLNQQRLSICDVVAVAGLLNATLVIPIFHFNSVWRDSSKFGDIFDEEFFIYALRNHVNVVRELPEDILQRFDNNISNIVNLRVKAWSSPTYYLQKVLPKLMELRYVVFGF
;
A
#
# COMPACT_ATOMS: atom_id res chain seq x y z
N MET A 1 36.80 23.64 -8.35
CA MET A 1 35.54 23.42 -7.60
C MET A 1 34.41 23.28 -8.61
N ASN A 2 34.10 22.06 -9.06
CA ASN A 2 33.06 21.81 -10.09
C ASN A 2 32.05 20.77 -9.59
N VAL A 3 31.66 20.86 -8.32
CA VAL A 3 30.74 19.91 -7.65
C VAL A 3 29.31 20.01 -8.20
N TRP A 4 28.97 21.12 -8.83
CA TRP A 4 27.60 21.46 -9.26
C TRP A 4 27.43 21.54 -10.78
N ASN A 5 28.17 20.75 -11.56
CA ASN A 5 27.87 20.62 -12.98
C ASN A 5 26.90 19.46 -13.16
N PRO A 6 25.57 19.68 -13.35
CA PRO A 6 24.66 18.59 -13.63
C PRO A 6 25.02 18.05 -15.01
N LYS A 7 25.79 16.96 -15.06
CA LYS A 7 25.88 16.15 -16.27
C LYS A 7 24.44 15.91 -16.72
N LEU A 8 24.11 16.27 -17.97
CA LEU A 8 22.83 15.99 -18.62
C LEU A 8 22.33 14.65 -18.11
N ARG A 9 21.37 14.68 -17.19
CA ARG A 9 20.94 13.49 -16.46
C ARG A 9 20.46 12.54 -17.54
N GLN A 10 21.05 11.35 -17.64
CA GLN A 10 20.40 10.27 -18.35
C GLN A 10 18.97 10.24 -17.82
N ALA A 11 18.00 10.42 -18.72
CA ALA A 11 16.60 10.36 -18.35
C ALA A 11 16.39 9.06 -17.57
N TRP A 12 15.73 9.17 -16.41
CA TRP A 12 15.41 8.01 -15.59
C TRP A 12 14.70 6.98 -16.47
N LYS A 13 15.34 5.83 -16.67
CA LYS A 13 14.73 4.71 -17.38
C LYS A 13 13.89 3.93 -16.37
N PRO A 14 12.59 3.75 -16.60
CA PRO A 14 11.78 2.88 -15.77
C PRO A 14 12.39 1.47 -15.72
N CYS A 15 12.49 0.88 -14.53
CA CYS A 15 12.95 -0.51 -14.36
C CYS A 15 11.94 -1.53 -14.91
N VAL A 16 10.71 -1.09 -15.19
CA VAL A 16 9.61 -1.90 -15.71
C VAL A 16 9.31 -1.44 -17.13
N TYR A 17 9.27 -2.39 -18.07
CA TYR A 17 8.76 -2.12 -19.42
C TYR A 17 7.30 -1.69 -19.26
N GLN A 18 7.00 -0.41 -19.49
CA GLN A 18 5.63 0.05 -19.56
C GLN A 18 4.99 -0.59 -20.79
N SER A 19 4.33 -1.75 -20.63
CA SER A 19 3.29 -2.20 -21.56
C SER A 19 1.99 -1.43 -21.34
N ILE A 20 2.09 -0.17 -20.91
CA ILE A 20 0.97 0.76 -20.88
C ILE A 20 0.88 1.27 -22.31
N SER A 21 -0.01 0.64 -23.08
CA SER A 21 -0.52 1.27 -24.29
C SER A 21 -0.84 2.73 -23.95
N GLN A 22 -0.28 3.65 -24.74
CA GLN A 22 -0.46 5.10 -24.59
C GLN A 22 -1.91 5.55 -24.93
N SER A 23 -2.91 4.72 -24.64
CA SER A 23 -4.29 4.87 -25.04
C SER A 23 -5.22 4.43 -23.91
N GLY A 24 -5.65 5.41 -23.11
CA GLY A 24 -6.79 5.26 -22.20
C GLY A 24 -6.46 4.61 -20.86
N PHE A 25 -7.17 5.08 -19.83
CA PHE A 25 -7.28 4.41 -18.55
C PHE A 25 -7.73 2.96 -18.79
N SER A 26 -6.86 1.97 -18.59
CA SER A 26 -7.29 0.58 -18.52
C SER A 26 -7.86 0.35 -17.12
N GLU A 27 -9.14 0.02 -17.02
CA GLU A 27 -9.69 -0.43 -15.75
C GLU A 27 -8.87 -1.61 -15.23
N LEU A 28 -8.36 -1.47 -14.00
CA LEU A 28 -7.69 -2.56 -13.32
C LEU A 28 -8.67 -3.74 -13.14
N PRO A 29 -8.20 -4.99 -13.22
CA PRO A 29 -9.07 -6.15 -13.04
C PRO A 29 -9.73 -6.14 -11.66
N LYS A 30 -10.84 -6.87 -11.54
CA LYS A 30 -11.58 -6.98 -10.28
C LYS A 30 -10.66 -7.46 -9.14
N SER A 31 -10.71 -6.74 -8.03
CA SER A 31 -9.85 -6.96 -6.88
C SER A 31 -10.18 -8.26 -6.11
N ASN A 32 -9.12 -8.95 -5.67
CA ASN A 32 -9.21 -10.16 -4.84
C ASN A 32 -9.66 -9.86 -3.40
N GLY A 33 -9.52 -8.61 -2.93
CA GLY A 33 -9.91 -8.18 -1.58
C GLY A 33 -9.22 -6.89 -1.17
N PHE A 34 -9.35 -6.51 0.09
CA PHE A 34 -8.80 -5.29 0.66
C PHE A 34 -7.54 -5.57 1.50
N LEU A 35 -6.46 -4.85 1.20
CA LEU A 35 -5.27 -4.84 2.05
C LEU A 35 -5.27 -3.57 2.89
N ILE A 36 -5.14 -3.77 4.19
CA ILE A 36 -5.07 -2.72 5.20
C ILE A 36 -3.67 -2.77 5.80
N ILE A 37 -3.07 -1.60 6.02
CA ILE A 37 -1.71 -1.47 6.55
C ILE A 37 -1.74 -0.54 7.75
N GLU A 38 -1.26 -1.04 8.89
CA GLU A 38 -0.93 -0.24 10.06
C GLU A 38 0.58 0.04 10.02
N ALA A 39 0.95 1.22 9.51
CA ALA A 39 2.34 1.60 9.34
C ALA A 39 2.85 2.26 10.63
N ASN A 40 3.55 1.48 11.45
CA ASN A 40 4.07 1.92 12.74
C ASN A 40 5.55 2.35 12.63
N GLY A 41 6.08 2.86 13.75
CA GLY A 41 7.47 3.32 13.83
C GLY A 41 7.66 4.76 13.35
N GLY A 42 8.91 5.16 13.13
CA GLY A 42 9.24 6.51 12.63
C GLY A 42 8.99 6.65 11.14
N LEU A 43 9.00 7.89 10.63
CA LEU A 43 8.66 8.21 9.23
C LEU A 43 9.41 7.38 8.18
N ASN A 44 10.70 7.07 8.41
CA ASN A 44 11.46 6.22 7.50
C ASN A 44 10.94 4.76 7.48
N GLN A 45 10.52 4.23 8.62
CA GLN A 45 9.93 2.88 8.72
C GLN A 45 8.56 2.87 8.05
N GLN A 46 7.73 3.87 8.32
CA GLN A 46 6.43 4.03 7.67
C GLN A 46 6.55 4.07 6.14
N ARG A 47 7.52 4.82 5.60
CA ARG A 47 7.79 4.86 4.14
C ARG A 47 8.14 3.48 3.57
N LEU A 48 8.94 2.70 4.28
CA LEU A 48 9.28 1.34 3.86
C LEU A 48 8.06 0.42 3.88
N SER A 49 7.28 0.44 4.97
CA SER A 49 6.05 -0.36 5.09
C SER A 49 5.02 -0.03 3.99
N ILE A 50 4.90 1.26 3.62
CA ILE A 50 4.03 1.69 2.52
C ILE A 50 4.53 1.12 1.18
N CYS A 51 5.83 1.22 0.90
CA CYS A 51 6.40 0.65 -0.33
C CYS A 51 6.18 -0.86 -0.42
N ASP A 52 6.41 -1.58 0.67
CA ASP A 52 6.24 -3.03 0.73
C ASP A 52 4.78 -3.42 0.49
N VAL A 53 3.82 -2.76 1.13
CA VAL A 53 2.41 -3.11 0.96
C VAL A 53 1.88 -2.74 -0.43
N VAL A 54 2.37 -1.67 -1.05
CA VAL A 54 2.02 -1.33 -2.45
C VAL A 54 2.49 -2.44 -3.39
N ALA A 55 3.71 -2.96 -3.20
CA ALA A 55 4.21 -4.08 -3.99
C ALA A 55 3.38 -5.35 -3.77
N VAL A 56 3.01 -5.65 -2.51
CA VAL A 56 2.15 -6.80 -2.18
C VAL A 56 0.75 -6.65 -2.77
N ALA A 57 0.16 -5.45 -2.76
CA ALA A 57 -1.15 -5.18 -3.35
C ALA A 57 -1.16 -5.45 -4.85
N GLY A 58 -0.12 -5.00 -5.57
CA GLY A 58 0.06 -5.31 -6.99
C GLY A 58 0.24 -6.81 -7.25
N LEU A 59 1.08 -7.49 -6.46
CA LEU A 59 1.32 -8.92 -6.57
C LEU A 59 0.04 -9.76 -6.36
N LEU A 60 -0.81 -9.34 -5.42
CA LEU A 60 -2.02 -10.05 -5.05
C LEU A 60 -3.27 -9.60 -5.81
N ASN A 61 -3.14 -8.62 -6.72
CA ASN A 61 -4.27 -7.93 -7.36
C ASN A 61 -5.33 -7.50 -6.33
N ALA A 62 -4.88 -6.81 -5.29
CA ALA A 62 -5.71 -6.38 -4.17
C ALA A 62 -5.92 -4.86 -4.19
N THR A 63 -7.01 -4.42 -3.59
CA THR A 63 -7.28 -3.00 -3.36
C THR A 63 -6.59 -2.58 -2.07
N LEU A 64 -5.75 -1.56 -2.14
CA LEU A 64 -5.09 -0.99 -0.97
C LEU A 64 -6.00 0.06 -0.32
N VAL A 65 -6.19 -0.04 1.00
CA VAL A 65 -6.79 1.03 1.79
C VAL A 65 -5.70 2.03 2.17
N ILE A 66 -6.01 3.33 2.21
CA ILE A 66 -5.05 4.37 2.64
C ILE A 66 -4.35 3.94 3.95
N PRO A 67 -3.01 4.06 4.03
CA PRO A 67 -2.27 3.61 5.20
C PRO A 67 -2.72 4.25 6.50
N ILE A 68 -2.81 3.46 7.56
CA ILE A 68 -3.22 3.93 8.88
C ILE A 68 -1.96 4.26 9.68
N PHE A 69 -1.88 5.52 10.12
CA PHE A 69 -0.86 5.98 11.07
C PHE A 69 -1.45 6.08 12.47
N HIS A 70 -0.89 5.29 13.38
CA HIS A 70 -1.19 5.34 14.81
C HIS A 70 -0.36 6.40 15.50
N PHE A 71 -0.81 6.82 16.68
CA PHE A 71 -0.05 7.74 17.52
C PHE A 71 1.32 7.16 17.85
N ASN A 72 2.37 7.89 17.50
CA ASN A 72 3.72 7.49 17.82
C ASN A 72 4.16 8.15 19.13
N SER A 73 4.26 7.37 20.20
CA SER A 73 4.62 7.86 21.53
C SER A 73 6.07 8.37 21.63
N VAL A 74 6.99 7.84 20.82
CA VAL A 74 8.40 8.23 20.81
C VAL A 74 8.57 9.64 20.22
N TRP A 75 7.88 9.90 19.11
CA TRP A 75 7.92 11.20 18.43
C TRP A 75 6.81 12.17 18.90
N ARG A 76 5.90 11.69 19.75
CA ARG A 76 4.65 12.38 20.15
C ARG A 76 3.85 12.89 18.96
N ASP A 77 3.82 12.08 17.91
CA ASP A 77 3.20 12.43 16.64
C ASP A 77 1.84 11.76 16.50
N SER A 78 0.82 12.57 16.19
CA SER A 78 -0.56 12.12 15.97
C SER A 78 -1.01 12.27 14.52
N SER A 79 -0.09 12.69 13.64
CA SER A 79 -0.34 12.91 12.22
C SER A 79 -0.90 11.66 11.56
N LYS A 80 -1.91 11.87 10.73
CA LYS A 80 -2.50 10.87 9.84
C LYS A 80 -1.76 10.85 8.51
N PHE A 81 -2.09 9.88 7.66
CA PHE A 81 -1.44 9.75 6.36
C PHE A 81 -1.56 11.03 5.54
N GLY A 82 -2.77 11.59 5.42
CA GLY A 82 -3.04 12.85 4.72
C GLY A 82 -2.37 14.11 5.31
N ASP A 83 -1.91 14.06 6.56
CA ASP A 83 -1.18 15.19 7.17
C ASP A 83 0.29 15.24 6.69
N ILE A 84 0.82 14.10 6.20
CA ILE A 84 2.22 13.94 5.80
C ILE A 84 2.35 13.74 4.28
N PHE A 85 1.41 13.01 3.67
CA PHE A 85 1.42 12.62 2.27
C PHE A 85 0.18 13.15 1.55
N ASP A 86 0.36 13.58 0.30
CA ASP A 86 -0.76 13.94 -0.57
C ASP A 86 -1.51 12.68 -1.02
N GLU A 87 -2.69 12.46 -0.44
CA GLU A 87 -3.55 11.30 -0.71
C GLU A 87 -4.02 11.24 -2.17
N GLU A 88 -4.39 12.38 -2.73
CA GLU A 88 -4.85 12.46 -4.12
C GLU A 88 -3.72 12.10 -5.08
N PHE A 89 -2.53 12.65 -4.83
CA PHE A 89 -1.34 12.28 -5.60
C PHE A 89 -0.98 10.80 -5.41
N PHE A 90 -1.10 10.25 -4.21
CA PHE A 90 -0.83 8.84 -3.95
C PHE A 90 -1.76 7.91 -4.74
N ILE A 91 -3.08 8.16 -4.68
CA ILE A 91 -4.09 7.42 -5.45
C ILE A 91 -3.82 7.57 -6.95
N TYR A 92 -3.60 8.80 -7.42
CA TYR A 92 -3.31 9.08 -8.82
C TYR A 92 -2.04 8.37 -9.30
N ALA A 93 -0.94 8.42 -8.54
CA ALA A 93 0.33 7.81 -8.92
C ALA A 93 0.23 6.29 -9.06
N LEU A 94 -0.63 5.64 -8.28
CA LEU A 94 -0.78 4.18 -8.26
C LEU A 94 -1.88 3.64 -9.18
N ARG A 95 -2.75 4.50 -9.72
CA ARG A 95 -3.98 4.14 -10.45
C ARG A 95 -3.86 3.08 -11.55
N ASN A 96 -2.68 2.95 -12.18
CA ASN A 96 -2.43 1.98 -13.26
C ASN A 96 -1.86 0.64 -12.76
N HIS A 97 -1.57 0.52 -11.46
CA HIS A 97 -0.89 -0.64 -10.88
C HIS A 97 -1.67 -1.22 -9.69
N VAL A 98 -2.27 -0.38 -8.86
CA VAL A 98 -3.00 -0.77 -7.66
C VAL A 98 -4.22 0.13 -7.50
N ASN A 99 -5.38 -0.49 -7.24
CA ASN A 99 -6.57 0.26 -6.84
C ASN A 99 -6.41 0.72 -5.39
N VAL A 100 -6.56 2.02 -5.13
CA VAL A 100 -6.46 2.60 -3.78
C VAL A 100 -7.80 3.20 -3.39
N VAL A 101 -8.28 2.89 -2.19
CA VAL A 101 -9.50 3.46 -1.61
C VAL A 101 -9.17 4.14 -0.28
N ARG A 102 -9.93 5.19 0.05
CA ARG A 102 -9.75 5.96 1.29
C ARG A 102 -10.12 5.14 2.52
N GLU A 103 -11.22 4.40 2.42
CA GLU A 103 -11.80 3.64 3.52
C GLU A 103 -12.26 2.27 3.04
N LEU A 104 -12.42 1.34 3.99
CA LEU A 104 -13.02 0.06 3.71
C LEU A 104 -14.50 0.21 3.34
N PRO A 105 -15.06 -0.70 2.52
CA PRO A 105 -16.49 -0.77 2.31
C PRO A 105 -17.27 -0.89 3.63
N GLU A 106 -18.41 -0.22 3.69
CA GLU A 106 -19.23 -0.14 4.89
C GLU A 106 -19.73 -1.52 5.37
N ASP A 107 -20.00 -2.44 4.43
CA ASP A 107 -20.41 -3.82 4.73
C ASP A 107 -19.31 -4.66 5.39
N ILE A 108 -18.03 -4.27 5.20
CA ILE A 108 -16.89 -4.89 5.87
C ILE A 108 -16.68 -4.22 7.23
N LEU A 109 -16.72 -2.88 7.29
CA LEU A 109 -16.53 -2.12 8.53
C LEU A 109 -17.57 -2.48 9.61
N GLN A 110 -18.84 -2.65 9.22
CA GLN A 110 -19.91 -3.02 10.13
C GLN A 110 -19.69 -4.38 10.81
N ARG A 111 -18.95 -5.31 10.19
CA ARG A 111 -18.61 -6.61 10.80
C ARG A 111 -17.66 -6.49 11.99
N PHE A 112 -17.01 -5.33 12.15
CA PHE A 112 -16.01 -5.05 13.18
C PHE A 112 -16.41 -3.87 14.06
N ASP A 113 -17.72 -3.60 14.19
CA ASP A 113 -18.25 -2.47 14.96
C ASP A 113 -17.67 -1.12 14.50
N ASN A 114 -17.43 -0.99 13.18
CA ASN A 114 -16.80 0.17 12.55
C ASN A 114 -15.39 0.49 13.09
N ASN A 115 -14.71 -0.49 13.67
CA ASN A 115 -13.36 -0.33 14.22
C ASN A 115 -12.38 -1.32 13.60
N ILE A 116 -11.48 -0.79 12.77
CA ILE A 116 -10.43 -1.57 12.08
C ILE A 116 -9.48 -2.24 13.09
N SER A 117 -9.27 -1.66 14.26
CA SER A 117 -8.40 -2.25 15.29
C SER A 117 -8.93 -3.57 15.86
N ASN A 118 -10.22 -3.88 15.66
CA ASN A 118 -10.80 -5.18 16.03
C ASN A 118 -10.45 -6.29 15.02
N ILE A 119 -9.91 -5.93 13.85
CA ILE A 119 -9.55 -6.90 12.81
C ILE A 119 -8.22 -7.56 13.19
N VAL A 120 -8.21 -8.88 13.22
CA VAL A 120 -6.99 -9.64 13.55
C VAL A 120 -5.93 -9.43 12.48
N ASN A 121 -4.80 -8.86 12.90
CA ASN A 121 -3.62 -8.66 12.08
C ASN A 121 -3.04 -10.00 11.59
N LEU A 122 -2.85 -10.12 10.26
CA LEU A 122 -2.11 -11.22 9.68
C LEU A 122 -0.61 -10.94 9.85
N ARG A 123 -0.01 -11.62 10.83
CA ARG A 123 1.45 -11.59 10.99
C ARG A 123 2.11 -12.34 9.84
N VAL A 124 2.72 -11.59 8.94
CA VAL A 124 3.58 -12.14 7.90
C VAL A 124 5.03 -12.11 8.36
N LYS A 125 5.76 -13.18 8.04
CA LYS A 125 7.17 -13.29 8.37
C LYS A 125 7.94 -12.20 7.62
N ALA A 126 8.81 -11.47 8.32
CA ALA A 126 9.71 -10.53 7.66
C ALA A 126 10.49 -11.20 6.52
N TRP A 127 10.73 -10.47 5.43
CA TRP A 127 11.45 -10.96 4.25
C TRP A 127 10.77 -12.16 3.56
N SER A 128 9.44 -12.26 3.65
CA SER A 128 8.67 -13.29 2.93
C SER A 128 8.83 -13.15 1.42
N SER A 129 8.98 -14.29 0.72
CA SER A 129 9.11 -14.33 -0.73
C SER A 129 7.77 -14.04 -1.43
N PRO A 130 7.76 -13.62 -2.70
CA PRO A 130 6.53 -13.48 -3.47
C PRO A 130 5.65 -14.74 -3.45
N THR A 131 6.27 -15.92 -3.55
CA THR A 131 5.58 -17.21 -3.48
C THR A 131 4.86 -17.42 -2.15
N TYR A 132 5.44 -16.95 -1.03
CA TYR A 132 4.77 -17.01 0.27
C TYR A 132 3.47 -16.22 0.27
N TYR A 133 3.47 -15.00 -0.27
CA TYR A 133 2.26 -14.19 -0.37
C TYR A 133 1.20 -14.88 -1.24
N LEU A 134 1.58 -15.41 -2.39
CA LEU A 134 0.65 -16.12 -3.29
C LEU A 134 0.07 -17.40 -2.66
N GLN A 135 0.85 -18.14 -1.87
CA GLN A 135 0.40 -19.42 -1.30
C GLN A 135 -0.26 -19.30 0.08
N LYS A 136 0.05 -18.26 0.86
CA LYS A 136 -0.40 -18.13 2.26
C LYS A 136 -1.30 -16.93 2.52
N VAL A 137 -1.08 -15.83 1.80
CA VAL A 137 -1.86 -14.60 2.00
C VAL A 137 -3.02 -14.53 1.03
N LEU A 138 -2.79 -14.83 -0.26
CA LEU A 138 -3.85 -14.77 -1.27
C LEU A 138 -5.07 -15.63 -0.93
N PRO A 139 -4.94 -16.90 -0.47
CA PRO A 139 -6.12 -17.70 -0.15
C PRO A 139 -6.96 -17.08 0.97
N LYS A 140 -6.30 -16.55 2.02
CA LYS A 140 -6.97 -15.86 3.13
C LYS A 140 -7.64 -14.57 2.67
N LEU A 141 -6.97 -13.82 1.80
CA LEU A 141 -7.54 -12.59 1.23
C LEU A 141 -8.80 -12.89 0.41
N MET A 142 -8.80 -13.97 -0.37
CA MET A 142 -9.98 -14.36 -1.15
C MET A 142 -11.13 -14.87 -0.27
N GLU A 143 -10.81 -15.60 0.79
CA GLU A 143 -11.77 -16.14 1.76
C GLU A 143 -12.43 -15.03 2.60
N LEU A 144 -11.60 -14.20 3.25
CA LEU A 144 -12.06 -13.16 4.17
C LEU A 144 -12.46 -11.87 3.47
N ARG A 145 -12.04 -11.68 2.22
CA ARG A 145 -12.13 -10.43 1.43
C ARG A 145 -11.29 -9.27 1.98
N TYR A 146 -10.60 -9.42 3.10
CA TYR A 146 -9.68 -8.44 3.67
C TYR A 146 -8.50 -9.11 4.37
N VAL A 147 -7.37 -8.39 4.47
CA VAL A 147 -6.22 -8.75 5.31
C VAL A 147 -5.61 -7.47 5.88
N VAL A 148 -5.29 -7.47 7.17
CA VAL A 148 -4.55 -6.38 7.82
C VAL A 148 -3.10 -6.80 8.03
N PHE A 149 -2.17 -5.92 7.69
CA PHE A 149 -0.76 -6.05 7.97
C PHE A 149 -0.33 -5.03 9.03
N GLY A 150 0.40 -5.50 10.04
CA GLY A 150 1.22 -4.66 10.90
C GLY A 150 2.69 -4.88 10.56
N PHE A 151 3.37 -3.83 10.11
CA PHE A 151 4.81 -3.82 9.88
C PHE A 151 5.50 -2.92 10.92
#